data_AF-A0A151K2M2-F1
#
_entry.id   AF-A0A151K2M2-F1
#
_cell.length_a   1.000
_cell.length_b   1.000
_cell.length_c   1.000
_cell.angle_alpha   90.00
_cell.angle_beta   90.00
_cell.angle_gamma   90.00
#
_symmetry.space_group_name_H-M   'P 1'
#
loop_
_entity.id
_entity.type
_entity.pdbx_description
1 polymer ?
#
loop_
_entity_poly.entity_id
_entity_poly.type
_entity_poly.pdbx_seq_one_letter_code
_entity_poly.pdbx_strand_id
1 'polypeptide(L)'
;FEEQQSATYNRVYCPPNFIDVENNDGDVINGAWRENDVHIQGIQPCNARRATIAAYEQRDKLTNYFLTPQGEILWQYEYVRRGQNCDRM
;
A
#
# COMPACT_ATOMS: atom_id res chain seq x y z
N PHE A 1 40.76 4.07 44.96
CA PHE A 1 39.86 4.37 43.83
C PHE A 1 40.68 4.23 42.56
N GLU A 2 40.77 3.00 42.06
CA GLU A 2 41.33 2.73 40.73
C GLU A 2 40.23 3.00 39.72
N GLU A 3 40.43 4.01 38.88
CA GLU A 3 39.59 4.22 37.71
C GLU A 3 39.72 3.01 36.79
N GLN A 4 38.65 2.21 36.72
CA GLN A 4 38.48 1.19 35.69
C GLN A 4 38.43 1.90 34.33
N GLN A 5 39.58 1.89 33.64
CA GLN A 5 39.71 2.24 32.23
C GLN A 5 39.02 1.19 31.35
N SER A 6 37.69 1.16 31.36
CA SER A 6 36.93 0.48 30.31
C SER A 6 35.56 1.14 30.14
N ALA A 7 35.09 1.24 28.89
CA ALA A 7 33.76 1.71 28.48
C ALA A 7 33.50 3.20 28.22
N THR A 8 34.50 3.98 27.77
CA THR A 8 34.23 5.31 27.15
C THR A 8 34.57 5.40 25.66
N TYR A 9 35.32 4.45 25.09
CA TYR A 9 35.65 4.41 23.65
C TYR A 9 34.45 4.08 22.72
N ASN A 10 33.35 3.54 23.26
CA ASN A 10 32.26 2.96 22.47
C ASN A 10 30.89 3.65 22.66
N ARG A 11 30.86 4.96 22.91
CA ARG A 11 29.62 5.75 22.94
C ARG A 11 29.58 6.81 21.83
N VAL A 12 29.98 6.43 20.62
CA VAL A 12 29.78 7.26 19.44
C VAL A 12 28.38 6.99 18.91
N TYR A 13 27.55 8.03 18.79
CA TYR A 13 26.17 7.92 18.29
C TYR A 13 26.08 7.19 16.94
N CYS A 14 27.10 7.34 16.10
CA CYS A 14 27.24 6.66 14.82
C CYS A 14 28.65 6.04 14.74
N PRO A 15 28.81 4.74 15.07
CA PRO A 15 30.07 4.05 14.91
C PRO A 15 30.56 4.08 13.45
N PRO A 16 31.88 3.95 13.20
CA PRO A 16 32.40 3.79 11.86
C PRO A 16 31.70 2.63 11.12
N ASN A 17 31.42 2.82 9.82
CA ASN A 17 30.71 1.86 8.97
C ASN A 17 29.27 1.55 9.40
N PHE A 18 28.65 2.38 10.24
CA PHE A 18 27.27 2.15 10.67
C PHE A 18 26.26 2.37 9.55
N ILE A 19 26.42 3.43 8.73
CA ILE A 19 25.52 3.78 7.61
C ILE A 19 26.00 3.21 6.26
N ASP A 20 25.11 3.24 5.27
CA ASP A 20 25.44 2.84 3.90
C ASP A 20 26.33 3.89 3.22
N VAL A 21 27.27 3.41 2.41
CA VAL A 21 28.21 4.26 1.67
C VAL A 21 28.28 3.80 0.23
N GLU A 22 28.20 4.72 -0.72
CA GLU A 22 28.42 4.42 -2.14
C GLU A 22 29.91 4.40 -2.47
N ASN A 23 30.36 3.39 -3.21
CA ASN A 23 31.72 3.36 -3.77
C ASN A 23 31.79 4.23 -5.03
N ASN A 24 33.00 4.43 -5.55
CA ASN A 24 33.22 5.22 -6.77
C ASN A 24 32.62 4.59 -8.04
N ASP A 25 32.29 3.31 -7.99
CA ASP A 25 31.67 2.55 -9.08
C ASP A 25 30.13 2.63 -9.03
N GLY A 26 29.57 3.30 -8.01
CA GLY A 26 28.13 3.46 -7.80
C GLY A 26 27.46 2.30 -7.05
N ASP A 27 28.22 1.34 -6.54
CA ASP A 27 27.69 0.26 -5.71
C ASP A 27 27.53 0.73 -4.26
N VAL A 28 26.45 0.27 -3.62
CA VAL A 28 26.17 0.54 -2.21
C VAL A 28 26.86 -0.49 -1.33
N ILE A 29 27.76 -0.02 -0.46
CA ILE A 29 28.35 -0.79 0.64
C ILE A 29 27.40 -0.70 1.83
N ASN A 30 26.90 -1.86 2.27
CA ASN A 30 25.95 -1.95 3.38
C ASN A 30 26.60 -1.57 4.72
N GLY A 31 25.95 -0.69 5.47
CA GLY A 31 26.32 -0.34 6.84
C GLY A 31 25.93 -1.39 7.88
N ALA A 32 26.65 -1.39 9.00
CA ALA A 32 26.51 -2.30 10.14
C ALA A 32 25.19 -2.11 10.91
N TRP A 33 24.38 -1.09 10.59
CA TRP A 33 23.04 -0.93 11.16
C TRP A 33 22.14 -2.16 10.95
N ARG A 34 22.41 -2.97 9.91
CA ARG A 34 21.69 -4.22 9.63
C ARG A 34 22.09 -5.40 10.51
N GLU A 35 23.28 -5.38 11.12
CA GLU A 35 23.79 -6.52 11.90
C GLU A 35 23.09 -6.68 13.25
N ASN A 36 22.52 -5.58 13.79
CA ASN A 36 21.90 -5.57 15.11
C ASN A 36 20.38 -5.74 15.11
N ASP A 37 19.74 -5.76 13.92
CA ASP A 37 18.29 -5.65 13.86
C ASP A 37 17.63 -6.90 13.25
N VAL A 38 17.38 -7.88 14.11
CA VAL A 38 16.55 -9.07 13.80
C VAL A 38 15.10 -8.68 13.45
N HIS A 39 14.69 -7.44 13.75
CA HIS A 39 13.31 -6.96 13.64
C HIS A 39 13.02 -6.21 12.33
N ILE A 40 14.05 -5.81 11.58
CA ILE A 40 13.85 -5.18 10.26
C ILE A 40 13.79 -6.30 9.21
N GLN A 41 12.73 -7.10 9.29
CA GLN A 41 12.40 -8.04 8.22
C GLN A 41 11.62 -7.29 7.14
N GLY A 42 11.98 -7.53 5.87
CA GLY A 42 11.22 -7.02 4.74
C GLY A 42 9.74 -7.41 4.89
N ILE A 43 8.86 -6.41 4.87
CA ILE A 43 7.41 -6.62 4.94
C ILE A 43 7.04 -7.54 3.78
N GLN A 44 6.59 -8.76 4.11
CA GLN A 44 6.15 -9.70 3.11
C GLN A 44 4.95 -9.11 2.35
N PRO A 45 4.85 -9.31 1.04
CA PRO A 45 3.70 -8.85 0.26
C PRO A 45 2.41 -9.32 0.90
N CYS A 46 1.61 -8.38 1.41
CA CYS A 46 0.31 -8.71 1.97
C CYS A 46 -0.64 -9.02 0.81
N ASN A 47 -1.12 -10.25 0.76
CA ASN A 47 -2.15 -10.77 -0.14
C ASN A 47 -3.56 -10.18 0.12
N ALA A 48 -3.66 -9.01 0.76
CA ALA A 48 -4.88 -8.27 1.06
C ALA A 48 -5.55 -7.61 -0.17
N ARG A 49 -5.47 -8.24 -1.35
CA ARG A 49 -6.26 -7.83 -2.54
C ARG A 49 -7.76 -8.16 -2.41
N ARG A 50 -8.17 -8.73 -1.27
CA ARG A 50 -9.56 -9.12 -0.97
C ARG A 50 -10.52 -7.93 -0.94
N ALA A 51 -10.08 -6.77 -0.46
CA ALA A 51 -10.94 -5.58 -0.38
C ALA A 51 -11.35 -5.09 -1.78
N THR A 52 -10.40 -5.03 -2.71
CA THR A 52 -10.65 -4.63 -4.10
C THR A 52 -11.56 -5.63 -4.81
N ILE A 53 -11.31 -6.94 -4.64
CA ILE A 53 -12.14 -7.98 -5.24
C ILE A 53 -13.57 -7.91 -4.71
N ALA A 54 -13.74 -7.84 -3.38
CA ALA A 54 -15.07 -7.75 -2.76
C ALA A 54 -15.83 -6.49 -3.19
N ALA A 55 -15.13 -5.36 -3.39
CA ALA A 55 -15.74 -4.14 -3.90
C ALA A 55 -16.26 -4.31 -5.34
N TYR A 56 -15.50 -4.98 -6.21
CA TYR A 56 -15.96 -5.26 -7.57
C TYR A 56 -17.13 -6.24 -7.60
N GLU A 57 -17.06 -7.31 -6.82
CA GLU A 57 -18.16 -8.28 -6.70
C GLU A 57 -19.46 -7.59 -6.24
N GLN A 58 -19.38 -6.70 -5.24
CA GLN A 58 -20.54 -5.96 -4.75
C GLN A 58 -21.09 -4.99 -5.80
N ARG A 59 -20.22 -4.27 -6.50
CA ARG A 59 -20.62 -3.35 -7.58
C ARG A 59 -21.35 -4.10 -8.69
N ASP A 60 -20.79 -5.21 -9.13
CA ASP A 60 -21.32 -5.98 -10.26
C ASP A 60 -22.65 -6.64 -9.86
N LYS A 61 -22.77 -7.13 -8.62
CA LYS A 61 -24.02 -7.66 -8.07
C LYS A 61 -25.15 -6.63 -8.05
N LEU A 62 -24.87 -5.41 -7.58
CA LEU A 62 -25.85 -4.33 -7.56
C LEU A 62 -26.24 -3.89 -8.98
N THR A 63 -25.26 -3.76 -9.87
CA THR A 63 -25.50 -3.40 -11.28
C THR A 63 -26.44 -4.40 -11.94
N ASN A 64 -26.16 -5.69 -11.79
CA ASN A 64 -27.01 -6.75 -12.34
C ASN A 64 -28.42 -6.74 -11.74
N TYR A 65 -28.56 -6.43 -10.45
CA TYR A 65 -29.88 -6.32 -9.80
C TYR A 65 -30.71 -5.17 -10.38
N PHE A 66 -30.13 -3.99 -10.58
CA PHE A 66 -30.84 -2.83 -11.14
C PHE A 66 -31.28 -3.02 -12.61
N LEU A 67 -30.72 -4.01 -13.31
CA LEU A 67 -31.16 -4.41 -14.66
C LEU A 67 -32.33 -5.41 -14.65
N THR A 68 -32.80 -5.85 -13.48
CA THR A 68 -33.98 -6.73 -13.35
C THR A 68 -35.26 -5.90 -13.13
N PRO A 69 -36.45 -6.42 -13.49
CA PRO A 69 -37.72 -5.73 -13.21
C PRO A 69 -37.95 -5.42 -11.74
N GLN A 70 -37.39 -6.21 -10.82
CA GLN A 70 -37.54 -5.99 -9.38
C GLN A 70 -36.61 -4.89 -8.86
N GLY A 71 -35.46 -4.71 -9.51
CA GLY A 71 -34.49 -3.68 -9.15
C GLY A 71 -34.65 -2.40 -9.96
N GLU A 72 -35.44 -2.40 -11.04
CA GLU A 72 -35.57 -1.23 -11.89
C GLU A 72 -36.17 -0.03 -11.15
N ILE A 73 -35.70 1.16 -11.52
CA ILE A 73 -36.19 2.41 -10.94
C ILE A 73 -36.87 3.18 -12.07
N LEU A 74 -38.21 3.10 -12.13
CA LEU A 74 -39.00 3.57 -13.26
C LEU A 74 -38.73 5.02 -13.69
N TRP A 75 -38.52 5.93 -12.74
CA TRP A 75 -38.27 7.33 -13.06
C TRP A 75 -36.93 7.54 -13.80
N GLN A 76 -35.95 6.63 -13.64
CA GLN A 76 -34.66 6.76 -14.34
C GLN A 76 -34.84 6.73 -15.85
N TYR A 77 -35.84 6.01 -16.35
CA TYR A 77 -36.13 6.02 -17.77
C TYR A 77 -36.60 7.38 -18.28
N GLU A 78 -37.32 8.15 -17.47
CA GLU A 78 -37.69 9.52 -17.82
C GLU A 78 -36.45 10.41 -17.89
N TYR A 79 -35.53 10.26 -16.93
CA TYR A 79 -34.28 11.02 -16.91
C TYR A 79 -33.34 10.66 -18.08
N VAL A 80 -33.19 9.38 -18.41
CA VAL A 80 -32.36 8.92 -19.54
C VAL A 80 -32.98 9.33 -20.88
N ARG A 81 -34.31 9.27 -21.00
CA ARG A 81 -35.03 9.61 -22.24
C ARG A 81 -35.36 11.11 -22.39
N ARG A 82 -35.03 11.96 -21.40
CA ARG A 82 -35.35 13.40 -21.40
C ARG A 82 -34.88 14.19 -22.64
N GLY A 83 -33.89 13.68 -23.36
CA GLY A 83 -33.34 14.28 -24.58
C GLY A 83 -33.51 13.44 -25.84
N GLN A 84 -34.15 12.26 -25.75
CA GLN A 84 -34.51 11.50 -26.93
C GLN A 84 -35.87 12.00 -27.40
N ASN A 85 -35.92 12.56 -28.61
CA ASN A 85 -37.18 12.75 -29.30
C ASN A 85 -37.78 11.35 -29.48
N CYS A 86 -38.77 11.00 -28.66
CA CYS A 86 -39.63 9.87 -28.96
C CYS A 86 -40.34 10.26 -30.26
N ASP A 87 -39.88 9.75 -31.40
CA ASP A 87 -40.67 9.78 -32.63
C ASP A 87 -41.95 9.00 -32.32
N ARG A 88 -43.01 9.75 -32.01
CA ARG A 88 -44.35 9.19 -31.84
C ARG A 88 -44.76 8.64 -33.21
N MET A 89 -44.89 7.32 -33.29
CA MET A 89 -45.82 6.71 -34.24
C MET A 89 -47.26 6.89 -33.75
#